data_AF-A0A924CCH2-F1
#
_entry.id   AF-A0A924CCH2-F1
#
_cell.length_a   1.000
_cell.length_b   1.000
_cell.length_c   1.000
_cell.angle_alpha   90.00
_cell.angle_beta   90.00
_cell.angle_gamma   90.00
#
_symmetry.space_group_name_H-M   'P 1'
#
loop_
_entity.id
_entity.type
_entity.pdbx_description
1 polymer ?
#
loop_
_entity_poly.entity_id
_entity_poly.type
_entity_poly.pdbx_seq_one_letter_code
_entity_poly.pdbx_strand_id
1 'polypeptide(L)' 'MRKYLHKEGITTGVTVAFLPEEIDPDKIEVTEKAFPKKSIFGTISYIPAIFSCLLASVVIR' A
#
# COMPACT_ATOMS: atom_id res chain seq x y z
N MET A 1 6.85 -3.69 -4.77
CA MET A 1 6.51 -3.33 -6.16
C MET A 1 7.55 -2.40 -6.78
N ARG A 2 7.72 -1.14 -6.34
CA ARG A 2 8.72 -0.19 -6.92
C ARG A 2 10.11 -0.79 -7.12
N LYS A 3 10.65 -1.47 -6.09
CA LYS A 3 11.96 -2.15 -6.14
C LYS A 3 12.09 -3.21 -7.26
N TYR A 4 10.99 -3.87 -7.63
CA TYR A 4 10.99 -4.87 -8.70
C TYR A 4 10.76 -4.22 -10.06
N LEU A 5 9.80 -3.29 -10.17
CA LEU A 5 9.54 -2.53 -11.41
C LEU A 5 10.77 -1.75 -11.89
N HIS A 6 11.55 -1.16 -10.97
CA HIS A 6 12.78 -0.46 -11.30
C HIS A 6 13.88 -1.38 -11.82
N LYS A 7 13.91 -2.67 -11.42
CA LYS A 7 14.86 -3.63 -11.97
C LYS A 7 14.56 -3.95 -13.44
N GLU A 8 13.28 -3.94 -13.80
CA GLU A 8 12.79 -4.12 -15.17
C GLU A 8 12.82 -2.81 -15.98
N GLY A 9 13.42 -1.73 -15.45
CA GLY A 9 13.54 -0.44 -16.15
C GLY A 9 12.28 0.43 -16.15
N ILE A 10 11.19 0.00 -15.50
CA ILE A 10 9.92 0.73 -15.45
C ILE A 10 9.93 1.66 -14.23
N THR A 11 10.03 2.97 -14.49
CA THR A 11 10.02 4.01 -13.47
C THR A 11 8.82 4.96 -13.56
N THR A 12 8.17 5.02 -14.73
CA THR A 12 7.02 5.90 -15.01
C THR A 12 5.94 5.15 -15.78
N GLY A 13 4.71 5.69 -15.81
CA GLY A 13 3.58 5.12 -16.57
C GLY A 13 2.66 4.19 -15.77
N VAL A 14 2.89 4.04 -14.47
CA VAL A 14 2.00 3.27 -13.57
C VAL A 14 1.22 4.23 -12.69
N THR A 15 -0.07 4.35 -12.94
CA THR A 15 -0.99 5.08 -12.07
C THR A 15 -1.20 4.29 -10.78
N VAL A 16 -0.97 4.93 -9.64
CA VAL A 16 -1.15 4.33 -8.32
C VAL A 16 -2.05 5.21 -7.48
N ALA A 17 -2.84 4.59 -6.63
CA ALA A 17 -3.64 5.27 -5.62
C ALA A 17 -3.31 4.68 -4.25
N PHE A 18 -3.25 5.55 -3.26
CA PHE A 18 -2.90 5.23 -1.88
C PHE A 18 -3.57 6.23 -0.95
N LEU A 19 -3.74 5.86 0.31
CA LEU A 19 -4.20 6.79 1.35
C LEU A 19 -2.98 7.59 1.86
N PRO A 20 -3.09 8.92 1.99
CA PRO A 20 -1.98 9.77 2.42
C PRO A 20 -1.80 9.80 3.95
N GLU A 21 -2.60 9.05 4.70
CA GLU A 21 -2.54 9.02 6.15
C GLU A 21 -1.20 8.47 6.63
N GLU A 22 -0.58 9.19 7.58
CA GLU A 22 0.65 8.72 8.22
C GLU A 22 0.32 7.59 9.19
N ILE A 23 1.12 6.53 9.12
CA ILE A 23 0.95 5.39 10.00
C ILE A 23 1.62 5.73 11.34
N ASP A 24 0.83 5.62 12.41
CA ASP A 24 1.30 5.72 13.78
C ASP A 24 2.37 4.64 14.07
N PRO A 25 3.63 5.02 14.35
CA PRO A 25 4.74 4.09 14.52
C PRO A 25 4.55 3.13 15.70
N ASP A 26 3.76 3.50 16.70
CA ASP A 26 3.50 2.68 17.89
C ASP A 26 2.54 1.51 17.60
N LYS A 27 1.80 1.57 16.48
CA LYS A 27 0.89 0.51 16.03
C LYS A 27 1.55 -0.44 15.02
N ILE A 28 2.85 -0.27 14.78
CA ILE A 28 3.62 -1.08 13.84
C ILE A 28 4.21 -2.27 14.60
N GLU A 29 3.64 -3.45 14.39
CA GLU A 29 4.23 -4.68 14.91
C GLU A 29 5.37 -5.12 13.98
N VAL A 30 6.61 -4.99 14.46
CA VAL A 30 7.82 -5.45 13.77
C VAL A 30 7.99 -6.93 14.05
N THR A 31 7.68 -7.76 13.05
CA THR A 31 7.89 -9.21 13.16
C THR A 31 9.34 -9.55 12.85
N GLU A 32 10.10 -10.02 13.85
CA GLU A 32 11.54 -10.31 13.73
C GLU A 32 11.91 -11.36 12.67
N LYS A 33 10.95 -12.18 12.20
CA LYS A 33 11.17 -13.28 11.24
C LYS A 33 10.48 -13.11 9.88
N ALA A 34 9.91 -11.95 9.58
CA ALA A 34 9.11 -11.76 8.37
C ALA A 34 9.93 -11.25 7.17
N PHE A 35 10.58 -12.16 6.43
CA PHE A 35 11.01 -11.89 5.06
C PHE A 35 9.84 -12.24 4.12
N PRO A 36 9.33 -11.32 3.27
CA PRO A 36 9.91 -10.07 2.78
C PRO A 36 9.36 -8.75 3.37
N LYS A 37 8.46 -8.77 4.36
CA LYS A 37 7.84 -7.57 4.95
C LYS A 37 8.24 -7.42 6.42
N LYS A 38 9.00 -6.36 6.71
CA LYS A 38 9.56 -6.05 8.04
C LYS A 38 8.53 -5.69 9.12
N SER A 39 7.31 -5.30 8.73
CA SER A 39 6.26 -4.91 9.65
C SER A 39 4.88 -5.30 9.13
N ILE A 40 3.97 -5.57 10.07
CA ILE A 40 2.56 -5.82 9.81
C ILE A 40 1.77 -4.61 10.32
N PHE A 41 0.84 -4.13 9.50
CA PHE A 41 -0.06 -3.05 9.86
C PHE A 41 -1.47 -3.62 9.97
N GLY A 42 -2.12 -3.43 11.11
CA GLY A 42 -3.55 -3.70 11.26
C GLY A 42 -4.37 -2.69 10.47
N THR A 43 -5.45 -3.14 9.83
CA THR A 43 -6.42 -2.25 9.16
C THR A 43 -7.81 -2.53 9.72
N ILE A 44 -8.63 -1.49 9.83
CA ILE A 44 -10.00 -1.63 10.31
C ILE A 44 -10.89 -2.11 9.16
N SER A 45 -11.85 -2.99 9.43
CA SER A 45 -12.62 -3.74 8.43
C SER A 45 -13.26 -2.91 7.30
N TYR A 46 -13.56 -1.62 7.54
CA TYR A 46 -14.17 -0.74 6.54
C TYR A 46 -13.17 -0.01 5.63
N ILE A 47 -11.90 0.12 6.04
CA ILE A 47 -10.89 0.88 5.28
C ILE A 47 -10.66 0.29 3.88
N PRO A 48 -10.52 -1.05 3.71
CA PRO A 48 -10.37 -1.65 2.39
C PRO A 48 -11.59 -1.43 1.48
N ALA A 49 -12.80 -1.40 2.04
CA ALA A 49 -14.03 -1.21 1.28
C ALA A 49 -14.18 0.23 0.77
N ILE A 50 -13.86 1.23 1.60
CA ILE A 50 -13.88 2.63 1.16
C ILE A 50 -12.79 2.88 0.12
N PHE A 51 -11.58 2.34 0.36
CA PHE A 51 -10.47 2.48 -0.57
C PHE A 51 -10.80 1.88 -1.95
N SER A 52 -11.46 0.72 -2.01
CA SER A 52 -11.86 0.13 -3.29
C SER A 52 -12.92 0.94 -4.03
N CYS A 53 -13.88 1.55 -3.33
CA CYS A 53 -14.84 2.47 -3.94
C CYS A 53 -14.15 3.71 -4.54
N LEU A 54 -13.18 4.30 -3.83
CA LEU A 54 -12.41 5.44 -4.33
C LEU A 54 -11.56 5.05 -5.54
N LEU A 55 -10.92 3.87 -5.50
CA LEU A 55 -10.19 3.32 -6.64
C LEU A 55 -11.10 3.15 -7.86
N ALA A 56 -12.29 2.58 -7.70
CA ALA A 56 -13.24 2.40 -8.80
C ALA A 56 -13.61 3.73 -9.45
N SER A 57 -13.79 4.79 -8.66
CA SER A 57 -14.06 6.13 -9.19
C SER A 57 -12.90 6.69 -10.04
N VAL A 58 -11.65 6.40 -9.68
CA VAL A 58 -10.47 6.84 -10.47
C VAL A 58 -10.35 6.05 -11.78
N VAL A 59 -10.74 4.77 -11.79
CA VAL A 59 -10.68 3.92 -12.99
C VAL A 59 -11.79 4.23 -13.98
N ILE A 60 -12.98 4.61 -13.49
CA ILE A 60 -14.15 4.92 -14.32
C ILE A 60 -14.03 6.31 -14.98
N ARG A 61 -13.24 7.23 -14.42
CA ARG A 61 -13.05 8.59 -14.94
C ARG A 61 -12.00 8.65 -16.05
#